data_AF-A0A5N5T859-F1
#
_entry.id   AF-A0A5N5T859-F1
#
_cell.length_a   1.000
_cell.length_b   1.000
_cell.length_c   1.000
_cell.angle_alpha   90.00
_cell.angle_beta   90.00
_cell.angle_gamma   90.00
#
_symmetry.space_group_name_H-M   'P 1'
#
loop_
_entity.id
_entity.type
_entity.pdbx_description
1 polymer ?
#
loop_
_entity_poly.entity_id
_entity_poly.type
_entity_poly.pdbx_seq_one_letter_code
_entity_poly.pdbx_strand_id
1 'polypeptide(L)'
;MLRFVYTLALTETQKRTFETIALHVQDFNEMIPVSFVLGFYVSNVMTRWWDQYKQIPWPDSLAVFVSSSIHGNDERGRMMRRTIMRYANLTFVITLTMMSPQVKKRFPTLDHLVEAGFMNSNEKKIFDHLNEVSSHSKYWMPLVWAGTIVSRARKEGRIRDDFAVKTLTDTINSFRSGCGGLLSYDTISLPLVYTQINLLPYQVVTLAVYSFFLSSLFGSQFLDPNQGYPKNYVDLYIPWFTLLQFFFYMGWLKVAETLLNPFGEDDDDFEVNWLIDRNLQVSYLIVDEMHNEHPELIQDKYWDECFPQEIPYTIASEQFKSDPPQGSAADIKVPEDQQELLPTLFLNIKIFKFVK
;
A
#
# COMPACT_ATOMS: atom_id res chain seq x y z
N MET A 1 -41.00 -9.18 3.48
CA MET A 1 -42.09 -8.83 2.55
C MET A 1 -42.55 -10.03 1.74
N LEU A 2 -41.66 -10.71 1.00
CA LEU A 2 -41.99 -11.89 0.19
C LEU A 2 -42.71 -13.01 0.97
N ARG A 3 -42.25 -13.32 2.18
CA ARG A 3 -42.91 -14.28 3.06
C ARG A 3 -44.37 -13.92 3.36
N PHE A 4 -44.66 -12.65 3.65
CA PHE A 4 -46.04 -12.19 3.91
C PHE A 4 -46.94 -12.33 2.68
N VAL A 5 -46.40 -12.06 1.49
CA VAL A 5 -47.10 -12.27 0.22
C VAL A 5 -47.43 -13.76 0.06
N TYR A 6 -46.46 -14.65 0.27
CA TYR A 6 -46.65 -16.10 0.19
C TYR A 6 -47.72 -16.62 1.17
N THR A 7 -47.72 -16.14 2.42
CA THR A 7 -48.65 -16.65 3.45
C THR A 7 -50.04 -16.02 3.41
N LEU A 8 -50.15 -14.73 3.06
CA LEU A 8 -51.39 -13.95 3.24
C LEU A 8 -52.06 -13.53 1.93
N ALA A 9 -51.32 -13.43 0.82
CA ALA A 9 -51.83 -12.85 -0.43
C ALA A 9 -51.97 -13.88 -1.57
N LEU A 10 -51.12 -14.90 -1.62
CA LEU A 10 -51.16 -15.90 -2.69
C LEU A 10 -52.30 -16.92 -2.48
N THR A 11 -53.01 -17.24 -3.58
CA THR A 11 -53.96 -18.36 -3.62
C THR A 11 -53.23 -19.70 -3.58
N GLU A 12 -53.93 -20.80 -3.27
CA GLU A 12 -53.31 -22.14 -3.23
C GLU A 12 -52.62 -22.53 -4.54
N THR A 13 -53.20 -22.22 -5.70
CA THR A 13 -52.55 -22.46 -7.00
C THR A 13 -51.27 -21.63 -7.18
N GLN A 14 -51.29 -20.36 -6.76
CA GLN A 14 -50.13 -19.48 -6.84
C GLN A 14 -49.02 -19.89 -5.86
N LYS A 15 -49.37 -20.41 -4.68
CA LYS A 15 -48.39 -20.95 -3.71
C LYS A 15 -47.63 -22.13 -4.30
N ARG A 16 -48.30 -23.06 -4.99
CA ARG A 16 -47.62 -24.19 -5.67
C ARG A 16 -46.65 -23.72 -6.74
N THR A 17 -47.02 -22.70 -7.52
CA THR A 17 -46.11 -22.10 -8.51
C THR A 17 -44.92 -21.43 -7.83
N PHE A 18 -45.15 -20.70 -6.73
CA PHE A 18 -44.08 -20.06 -5.96
C PHE A 18 -43.10 -21.08 -5.36
N GLU A 19 -43.61 -22.15 -4.76
CA GLU A 19 -42.82 -23.26 -4.21
C GLU A 19 -41.94 -23.90 -5.28
N THR A 20 -42.49 -24.12 -6.49
CA THR A 20 -41.74 -24.65 -7.63
C THR A 20 -40.59 -23.72 -8.05
N ILE A 21 -40.84 -22.41 -8.11
CA ILE A 21 -39.82 -21.40 -8.42
C ILE A 21 -38.74 -21.36 -7.33
N ALA A 22 -39.15 -21.36 -6.05
CA ALA A 22 -38.23 -21.32 -4.92
C ALA A 22 -37.28 -22.52 -4.92
N LEU A 23 -37.81 -23.74 -5.11
CA LEU A 23 -37.00 -24.96 -5.20
C LEU A 23 -36.03 -24.92 -6.39
N HIS A 24 -36.50 -24.48 -7.57
CA HIS A 24 -35.64 -24.33 -8.74
C HIS A 24 -34.49 -23.36 -8.49
N VAL A 25 -34.78 -22.20 -7.90
CA VAL A 25 -33.76 -21.18 -7.58
C VAL A 25 -32.78 -21.67 -6.50
N GLN A 26 -33.25 -22.46 -5.53
CA GLN A 26 -32.41 -23.06 -4.49
C GLN A 26 -31.32 -23.96 -5.11
N ASP A 27 -31.68 -24.80 -6.09
CA ASP A 27 -30.72 -25.67 -6.80
C ASP A 27 -29.68 -24.85 -7.58
N PHE A 28 -30.10 -23.75 -8.23
CA PHE A 28 -29.17 -22.86 -8.93
C PHE A 28 -28.21 -22.14 -8.00
N ASN A 29 -28.66 -21.78 -6.80
CA ASN A 29 -27.83 -21.09 -5.81
C ASN A 29 -26.66 -21.94 -5.32
N GLU A 30 -26.85 -23.25 -5.16
CA GLU A 30 -25.78 -24.19 -4.77
C GLU A 30 -24.69 -24.31 -5.85
N MET A 31 -24.99 -23.95 -7.10
CA MET A 31 -24.05 -24.03 -8.22
C MET A 31 -23.18 -22.78 -8.41
N ILE A 32 -23.50 -21.64 -7.78
CA ILE A 32 -22.76 -20.38 -7.98
C ILE A 32 -21.51 -20.35 -7.07
N PRO A 33 -20.27 -20.34 -7.61
CA PRO A 33 -19.06 -20.34 -6.80
C PRO A 33 -18.69 -18.91 -6.33
N VAL A 34 -19.59 -18.25 -5.60
CA VAL A 34 -19.41 -16.85 -5.15
C VAL A 34 -18.13 -16.69 -4.34
N SER A 35 -17.86 -17.62 -3.41
CA SER A 35 -16.68 -17.57 -2.54
C SER A 35 -15.36 -17.55 -3.31
N PHE A 36 -15.29 -18.28 -4.44
CA PHE A 36 -14.07 -18.34 -5.25
C PHE A 36 -13.81 -17.01 -5.96
N VAL A 37 -14.84 -16.47 -6.61
CA VAL A 37 -14.75 -15.20 -7.34
C VAL A 37 -14.48 -14.04 -6.38
N LEU A 38 -15.17 -14.02 -5.24
CA LEU A 38 -15.01 -12.99 -4.22
C LEU A 38 -13.63 -13.08 -3.54
N GLY A 39 -13.16 -14.28 -3.23
CA GLY A 39 -11.83 -14.48 -2.63
C GLY A 39 -10.70 -14.03 -3.55
N PHE A 40 -10.77 -14.34 -4.84
CA PHE A 40 -9.79 -13.86 -5.81
C PHE A 40 -9.84 -12.33 -5.95
N TYR A 41 -11.04 -11.74 -6.00
CA TYR A 41 -11.21 -10.30 -6.09
C TYR A 41 -10.63 -9.58 -4.87
N VAL A 42 -11.03 -9.97 -3.66
CA VAL A 42 -10.58 -9.34 -2.40
C VAL A 42 -9.06 -9.49 -2.24
N SER A 43 -8.49 -10.65 -2.56
CA SER A 43 -7.04 -10.86 -2.50
C SER A 43 -6.27 -9.90 -3.41
N ASN A 44 -6.75 -9.69 -4.64
CA ASN A 44 -6.14 -8.74 -5.57
C ASN A 44 -6.29 -7.28 -5.11
N VAL A 45 -7.46 -6.91 -4.57
CA VAL A 45 -7.68 -5.58 -3.99
C VAL A 45 -6.72 -5.36 -2.82
N MET A 46 -6.63 -6.31 -1.89
CA MET A 46 -5.74 -6.21 -0.73
C MET A 46 -4.26 -6.09 -1.14
N THR A 47 -3.84 -6.86 -2.14
CA THR A 47 -2.48 -6.78 -2.69
C THR A 47 -2.20 -5.39 -3.25
N ARG A 48 -3.11 -4.86 -4.08
CA ARG A 48 -2.97 -3.51 -4.64
C ARG A 48 -3.02 -2.43 -3.57
N TRP A 49 -3.87 -2.56 -2.57
CA TRP A 49 -3.96 -1.64 -1.44
C TRP A 49 -2.62 -1.55 -0.71
N TRP A 50 -2.03 -2.69 -0.37
CA TRP A 50 -0.73 -2.73 0.30
C TRP A 50 0.42 -2.26 -0.59
N ASP A 51 0.39 -2.59 -1.88
CA ASP A 51 1.37 -2.11 -2.83
C ASP A 51 1.30 -0.59 -3.02
N GLN A 52 0.09 0.00 -3.06
CA GLN A 52 -0.08 1.45 -3.07
C GLN A 52 0.50 2.10 -1.81
N TYR A 53 0.23 1.55 -0.62
CA TYR A 53 0.81 2.02 0.64
C TYR A 53 2.34 2.05 0.58
N LYS A 54 2.97 0.95 0.13
CA LYS A 54 4.43 0.83 0.01
C LYS A 54 5.03 1.79 -1.02
N GLN A 55 4.26 2.27 -1.99
CA GLN A 55 4.73 3.21 -3.00
C GLN A 55 4.70 4.67 -2.53
N ILE A 56 4.06 4.97 -1.39
CA ILE A 56 4.04 6.31 -0.81
C ILE A 56 5.50 6.72 -0.51
N PRO A 57 6.03 7.75 -1.19
CA PRO A 57 7.43 8.13 -1.03
C PRO A 57 7.62 8.97 0.23
N TRP A 58 8.55 8.53 1.08
CA TRP A 58 8.95 9.24 2.30
C TRP A 58 10.18 10.11 2.03
N PRO A 59 10.19 11.39 2.42
CA PRO A 59 11.29 12.30 2.13
C PRO A 59 12.52 12.07 3.04
N ASP A 60 12.39 11.25 4.08
CA ASP A 60 13.37 11.05 5.16
C ASP A 60 14.76 10.67 4.63
N SER A 61 14.84 9.65 3.78
CA SER A 61 16.11 9.22 3.20
C SER A 61 16.76 10.33 2.38
N LEU A 62 15.97 11.07 1.60
CA LEU A 62 16.47 12.22 0.84
C LEU A 62 16.94 13.33 1.78
N ALA A 63 16.19 13.63 2.85
CA ALA A 63 16.54 14.64 3.84
C ALA A 63 17.87 14.32 4.51
N VAL A 64 18.09 13.07 4.91
CA VAL A 64 19.34 12.62 5.54
C VAL A 64 20.52 12.80 4.60
N PHE A 65 20.40 12.40 3.32
CA PHE A 65 21.47 12.61 2.35
C PHE A 65 21.70 14.09 2.01
N VAL A 66 20.63 14.89 1.89
CA VAL A 66 20.74 16.33 1.64
C VAL A 66 21.45 17.03 2.79
N SER A 67 21.10 16.69 4.05
CA SER A 67 21.72 17.27 5.24
C SER A 67 23.19 16.89 5.36
N SER A 68 23.54 15.62 5.12
CA SER A 68 24.94 15.14 5.24
C SER A 68 25.85 15.53 4.07
N SER A 69 25.31 15.64 2.85
CA SER A 69 26.11 15.80 1.63
C SER A 69 26.28 17.25 1.17
N ILE A 70 25.33 18.15 1.49
CA ILE A 70 25.38 19.56 1.07
C ILE A 70 25.89 20.40 2.23
N HIS A 71 27.18 20.72 2.19
CA HIS A 71 27.85 21.47 3.24
C HIS A 71 27.58 22.99 3.16
N GLY A 72 27.74 23.64 4.31
CA GLY A 72 27.69 25.10 4.47
C GLY A 72 26.67 25.51 5.53
N ASN A 73 27.16 26.22 6.56
CA ASN A 73 26.33 26.83 7.60
C ASN A 73 25.87 28.25 7.22
N ASP A 74 26.26 28.72 6.04
CA ASP A 74 25.84 29.99 5.48
C ASP A 74 24.44 29.90 4.88
N GLU A 75 23.82 31.07 4.69
CA GLU A 75 22.46 31.20 4.19
C GLU A 75 22.25 30.48 2.84
N ARG A 76 23.26 30.50 1.96
CA ARG A 76 23.17 29.85 0.64
C ARG A 76 23.16 28.32 0.76
N GLY A 77 23.89 27.72 1.70
CA GLY A 77 23.86 26.29 1.96
C GLY A 77 22.50 25.86 2.51
N ARG A 78 22.02 26.59 3.51
CA ARG A 78 20.66 26.44 4.07
C ARG A 78 19.58 26.54 2.99
N MET A 79 19.67 27.54 2.13
CA MET A 79 18.72 27.76 1.03
C MET A 79 18.69 26.59 0.05
N MET A 80 19.85 26.04 -0.34
CA MET A 80 19.90 24.87 -1.23
C MET A 80 19.24 23.64 -0.61
N ARG A 81 19.59 23.33 0.64
CA ARG A 81 19.03 22.17 1.36
C ARG A 81 17.52 22.26 1.52
N ARG A 82 17.02 23.39 2.03
CA ARG A 82 15.58 23.63 2.21
C ARG A 82 14.83 23.60 0.87
N THR A 83 15.41 24.15 -0.20
CA THR A 83 14.75 24.18 -1.52
C THR A 83 14.66 22.80 -2.14
N ILE A 84 15.69 21.95 -2.03
CA ILE A 84 15.63 20.56 -2.51
C ILE A 84 14.50 19.81 -1.82
N MET A 85 14.41 19.92 -0.49
CA MET A 85 13.34 19.26 0.26
C MET A 85 11.96 19.82 -0.05
N ARG A 86 11.85 21.14 -0.23
CA ARG A 86 10.59 21.76 -0.64
C ARG A 86 10.13 21.26 -2.01
N TYR A 87 11.03 21.07 -2.96
CA TYR A 87 10.69 20.50 -4.27
C TYR A 87 10.26 19.03 -4.19
N ALA A 88 10.89 18.21 -3.36
CA ALA A 88 10.44 16.84 -3.13
C ALA A 88 9.01 16.81 -2.56
N ASN A 89 8.75 17.62 -1.52
CA ASN A 89 7.43 17.74 -0.91
C ASN A 89 6.38 18.35 -1.86
N LEU A 90 6.77 19.33 -2.68
CA LEU A 90 5.90 19.92 -3.70
C LEU A 90 5.48 18.88 -4.75
N THR A 91 6.42 18.05 -5.22
CA THR A 91 6.10 16.94 -6.13
C THR A 91 5.11 15.97 -5.47
N PHE A 92 5.34 15.60 -4.21
CA PHE A 92 4.44 14.70 -3.48
C PHE A 92 3.02 15.28 -3.37
N VAL A 93 2.88 16.56 -3.00
CA VAL A 93 1.58 17.22 -2.89
C VAL A 93 0.90 17.32 -4.25
N ILE A 94 1.60 17.73 -5.31
CA ILE A 94 1.02 17.79 -6.66
C ILE A 94 0.53 16.40 -7.08
N THR A 95 1.33 15.36 -6.87
CA THR A 95 0.92 13.98 -7.14
C THR A 95 -0.36 13.61 -6.39
N LEU A 96 -0.44 13.91 -5.09
CA LEU A 96 -1.63 13.61 -4.30
C LEU A 96 -2.86 14.41 -4.72
N THR A 97 -2.71 15.69 -5.13
CA THR A 97 -3.85 16.48 -5.66
C THR A 97 -4.47 15.89 -6.93
N MET A 98 -3.75 15.02 -7.64
CA MET A 98 -4.26 14.37 -8.85
C MET A 98 -5.08 13.11 -8.56
N MET A 99 -4.83 12.43 -7.43
CA MET A 99 -5.44 11.13 -7.11
C MET A 99 -6.36 11.14 -5.88
N SER A 100 -6.10 12.01 -4.90
CA SER A 100 -6.86 12.05 -3.64
C SER A 100 -7.86 13.22 -3.63
N PRO A 101 -9.17 12.94 -3.51
CA PRO A 101 -10.18 13.98 -3.34
C PRO A 101 -9.96 14.87 -2.11
N GLN A 102 -9.52 14.30 -0.99
CA GLN A 102 -9.24 15.06 0.24
C GLN A 102 -8.15 16.12 0.01
N VAL A 103 -7.05 15.73 -0.63
CA VAL A 103 -5.93 16.65 -0.92
C VAL A 103 -6.33 17.66 -1.99
N LYS A 104 -7.14 17.25 -2.98
CA LYS A 104 -7.67 18.14 -4.00
C LYS A 104 -8.62 19.20 -3.42
N LYS A 105 -9.44 18.84 -2.42
CA LYS A 105 -10.28 19.79 -1.67
C LYS A 105 -9.44 20.77 -0.85
N ARG A 106 -8.31 20.31 -0.28
CA ARG A 106 -7.36 21.15 0.47
C ARG A 106 -6.56 22.10 -0.44
N PHE A 107 -6.12 21.63 -1.61
CA PHE A 107 -5.34 22.42 -2.57
C PHE A 107 -5.96 22.36 -3.99
N PRO A 108 -7.06 23.10 -4.24
CA PRO A 108 -7.76 23.03 -5.53
C PRO A 108 -6.94 23.56 -6.70
N THR A 109 -6.16 24.62 -6.48
CA THR A 109 -5.36 25.32 -7.50
C THR A 109 -3.90 25.46 -7.08
N LEU A 110 -3.02 25.76 -8.04
CA LEU A 110 -1.61 26.05 -7.77
C LEU A 110 -1.42 27.28 -6.87
N ASP A 111 -2.37 28.24 -6.85
CA ASP A 111 -2.30 29.40 -5.96
C ASP A 111 -2.38 28.99 -4.48
N HIS A 112 -3.19 27.97 -4.14
CA HIS A 112 -3.24 27.44 -2.78
C HIS A 112 -1.92 26.78 -2.36
N LEU A 113 -1.17 26.18 -3.30
CA LEU A 113 0.17 25.65 -3.03
C LEU A 113 1.19 26.77 -2.79
N VAL A 114 0.98 27.93 -3.41
CA VAL A 114 1.79 29.13 -3.17
C VAL A 114 1.49 29.72 -1.80
N GLU A 115 0.21 29.91 -1.48
CA GLU A 115 -0.22 30.43 -0.17
C GLU A 115 0.21 29.52 0.99
N ALA A 116 0.16 28.20 0.80
CA ALA A 116 0.63 27.22 1.78
C ALA A 116 2.16 27.11 1.88
N GLY A 117 2.92 27.79 1.00
CA GLY A 117 4.39 27.83 1.06
C GLY A 117 5.12 26.62 0.47
N PHE A 118 4.43 25.75 -0.28
CA PHE A 118 5.08 24.67 -1.03
C PHE A 118 5.77 25.19 -2.30
N MET A 119 5.19 26.21 -2.93
CA MET A 119 5.66 26.79 -4.18
C MET A 119 5.83 28.31 -4.04
N ASN A 120 6.84 28.89 -4.68
CA ASN A 120 6.96 30.34 -4.76
C ASN A 120 6.27 30.91 -6.01
N SER A 121 5.89 32.19 -6.01
CA SER A 121 5.19 32.82 -7.13
C SER A 121 6.00 32.81 -8.44
N ASN A 122 7.33 32.87 -8.37
CA ASN A 122 8.21 32.75 -9.54
C ASN A 122 8.21 31.33 -10.12
N GLU A 123 8.19 30.30 -9.28
CA GLU A 123 8.10 28.90 -9.68
C GLU A 123 6.75 28.60 -10.32
N LYS A 124 5.66 29.15 -9.75
CA LYS A 124 4.32 29.04 -10.32
C LYS A 124 4.25 29.57 -11.75
N LYS A 125 4.85 30.74 -12.03
CA LYS A 125 4.87 31.31 -13.39
C LYS A 125 5.49 30.35 -14.41
N ILE A 126 6.57 29.65 -14.03
CA ILE A 126 7.21 28.66 -14.92
C ILE A 126 6.29 27.46 -15.10
N PHE A 127 5.64 27.01 -14.03
CA PHE A 127 4.70 25.89 -14.07
C PHE A 127 3.48 26.19 -14.96
N ASP A 128 2.88 27.37 -14.82
CA ASP A 128 1.75 27.85 -15.63
C ASP A 128 2.14 27.93 -17.10
N HIS A 129 3.28 28.55 -17.41
CA HIS A 129 3.78 28.64 -18.79
C HIS A 129 3.95 27.26 -19.43
N LEU A 130 4.53 26.28 -18.73
CA LEU A 130 4.66 24.94 -19.30
C LEU A 130 3.29 24.23 -19.43
N ASN A 131 2.33 24.50 -18.55
CA ASN A 131 0.97 23.97 -18.67
C ASN A 131 0.27 24.46 -19.94
N GLU A 132 0.56 25.66 -20.41
CA GLU A 132 0.08 26.16 -21.71
C GLU A 132 0.72 25.41 -22.89
N VAL A 133 2.00 25.03 -22.76
CA VAL A 133 2.76 24.37 -23.83
C VAL A 133 2.43 22.88 -23.97
N SER A 134 2.13 22.19 -22.87
CA SER A 134 1.88 20.74 -22.88
C SER A 134 0.73 20.35 -21.97
N SER A 135 -0.16 19.48 -22.46
CA SER A 135 -1.29 18.92 -21.71
C SER A 135 -0.89 17.82 -20.72
N HIS A 136 0.35 17.32 -20.77
CA HIS A 136 0.80 16.27 -19.85
C HIS A 136 1.01 16.81 -18.43
N SER A 137 0.78 15.96 -17.42
CA SER A 137 1.04 16.30 -16.02
C SER A 137 2.52 16.57 -15.75
N LYS A 138 2.78 17.53 -14.85
CA LYS A 138 4.12 18.06 -14.53
C LYS A 138 4.50 17.86 -13.07
N TYR A 139 3.91 16.86 -12.41
CA TYR A 139 4.27 16.49 -11.03
C TYR A 139 5.78 16.26 -10.82
N TRP A 140 6.48 15.79 -11.85
CA TRP A 140 7.92 15.49 -11.85
C TRP A 140 8.83 16.71 -11.97
N MET A 141 8.30 17.88 -12.34
CA MET A 141 9.08 19.08 -12.66
C MET A 141 9.88 19.64 -11.47
N PRO A 142 9.33 19.71 -10.23
CA PRO A 142 10.12 20.11 -9.06
C PRO A 142 11.34 19.22 -8.80
N LEU A 143 11.24 17.90 -9.04
CA LEU A 143 12.38 16.99 -8.86
C LEU A 143 13.50 17.24 -9.89
N VAL A 144 13.17 17.67 -11.11
CA VAL A 144 14.16 18.11 -12.10
C VAL A 144 14.89 19.36 -11.61
N TRP A 145 14.16 20.31 -11.01
CA TRP A 145 14.77 21.47 -10.37
C TRP A 145 15.65 21.09 -9.18
N ALA A 146 15.23 20.13 -8.36
CA ALA A 146 16.02 19.61 -7.26
C ALA A 146 17.36 19.00 -7.74
N GLY A 147 17.33 18.14 -8.75
CA GLY A 147 18.55 17.59 -9.36
C GLY A 147 19.47 18.65 -9.97
N THR A 148 18.89 19.74 -10.49
CA THR A 148 19.65 20.90 -10.98
C THR A 148 20.35 21.65 -9.83
N ILE A 149 19.70 21.77 -8.66
CA ILE A 149 20.33 22.36 -7.46
C ILE A 149 21.45 21.47 -6.96
N VAL A 150 21.28 20.14 -6.93
CA VAL A 150 22.36 19.20 -6.57
C VAL A 150 23.57 19.39 -7.49
N SER A 151 23.33 19.44 -8.80
CA SER A 151 24.40 19.68 -9.79
C SER A 151 25.09 21.03 -9.58
N ARG A 152 24.34 22.07 -9.18
CA ARG A 152 24.88 23.39 -8.87
C ARG A 152 25.69 23.38 -7.57
N ALA A 153 25.20 22.73 -6.52
CA ALA A 153 25.90 22.57 -5.25
C ALA A 153 27.27 21.88 -5.44
N ARG A 154 27.34 20.89 -6.34
CA ARG A 154 28.61 20.27 -6.74
C ARG A 154 29.57 21.25 -7.42
N LYS A 155 29.09 22.04 -8.39
CA LYS A 155 29.89 23.06 -9.08
C LYS A 155 30.40 24.15 -8.13
N GLU A 156 29.61 24.48 -7.11
CA GLU A 156 29.96 25.44 -6.05
C GLU A 156 30.86 24.83 -4.97
N GLY A 157 31.25 23.56 -5.07
CA GLY A 157 32.12 22.89 -4.09
C GLY A 157 31.44 22.56 -2.75
N ARG A 158 30.10 22.68 -2.65
CA ARG A 158 29.33 22.34 -1.44
C ARG A 158 29.12 20.84 -1.27
N ILE A 159 29.15 20.11 -2.38
CA ILE A 159 29.22 18.65 -2.40
C ILE A 159 30.65 18.28 -2.81
N ARG A 160 31.34 17.49 -1.98
CA ARG A 160 32.77 17.24 -2.11
C ARG A 160 33.10 16.19 -3.17
N ASP A 161 32.27 15.15 -3.28
CA ASP A 161 32.53 13.99 -4.12
C ASP A 161 31.36 13.68 -5.06
N ASP A 162 31.68 13.00 -6.16
CA ASP A 162 30.69 12.66 -7.20
C ASP A 162 29.80 11.49 -6.77
N PHE A 163 30.23 10.68 -5.80
CA PHE A 163 29.40 9.59 -5.26
C PHE A 163 28.22 10.15 -4.47
N ALA A 164 28.40 11.20 -3.67
CA ALA A 164 27.34 11.91 -2.98
C ALA A 164 26.32 12.51 -3.97
N VAL A 165 26.80 13.08 -5.09
CA VAL A 165 25.93 13.56 -6.17
C VAL A 165 25.09 12.43 -6.77
N LYS A 166 25.72 11.28 -7.05
CA LYS A 166 25.02 10.09 -7.54
C LYS A 166 23.97 9.61 -6.54
N THR A 167 24.32 9.47 -5.27
CA THR A 167 23.40 9.01 -4.20
C THR A 167 22.20 9.94 -4.06
N LEU A 168 22.41 11.25 -4.06
CA LEU A 168 21.32 12.24 -4.05
C LEU A 168 20.42 12.10 -5.28
N THR A 169 21.02 11.95 -6.47
CA THR A 169 20.28 11.81 -7.73
C THR A 169 19.46 10.52 -7.76
N ASP A 170 20.03 9.41 -7.31
CA ASP A 170 19.34 8.12 -7.20
C ASP A 170 18.19 8.18 -6.20
N THR A 171 18.38 8.87 -5.06
CA THR A 171 17.34 9.04 -4.05
C THR A 171 16.19 9.92 -4.57
N ILE A 172 16.50 10.99 -5.31
CA ILE A 172 15.49 11.81 -6.02
C ILE A 172 14.72 10.95 -7.04
N ASN A 173 15.40 10.11 -7.80
CA ASN A 173 14.77 9.22 -8.79
C ASN A 173 13.90 8.12 -8.13
N SER A 174 14.32 7.60 -6.98
CA SER A 174 13.52 6.68 -6.18
C SER A 174 12.23 7.35 -5.69
N PHE A 175 12.33 8.58 -5.16
CA PHE A 175 11.17 9.38 -4.75
C PHE A 175 10.21 9.65 -5.93
N ARG A 176 10.77 10.00 -7.10
CA ARG A 176 10.01 10.16 -8.37
C ARG A 176 9.28 8.87 -8.75
N SER A 177 9.95 7.73 -8.60
CA SER A 177 9.40 6.41 -8.93
C SER A 177 8.24 6.04 -8.01
N GLY A 178 8.30 6.38 -6.72
CA GLY A 178 7.17 6.24 -5.80
C GLY A 178 5.95 7.06 -6.26
N CYS A 179 6.14 8.36 -6.53
CA CYS A 179 5.08 9.23 -7.04
C CYS A 179 4.48 8.72 -8.37
N GLY A 180 5.33 8.28 -9.31
CA GLY A 180 4.89 7.71 -10.58
C GLY A 180 4.18 6.37 -10.40
N GLY A 181 4.61 5.55 -9.45
CA GLY A 181 3.96 4.30 -9.07
C GLY A 181 2.55 4.51 -8.56
N LEU A 182 2.35 5.51 -7.68
CA LEU A 182 1.02 5.91 -7.20
C LEU A 182 0.11 6.33 -8.36
N LEU A 183 0.58 7.22 -9.25
CA LEU A 183 -0.19 7.62 -10.44
C LEU A 183 -0.46 6.46 -11.40
N SER A 184 0.42 5.46 -11.45
CA SER A 184 0.19 4.27 -12.27
C SER A 184 -0.95 3.42 -11.70
N TYR A 185 -1.03 3.29 -10.37
CA TYR A 185 -2.14 2.60 -9.71
C TYR A 185 -3.48 3.32 -9.88
N ASP A 186 -3.46 4.65 -9.81
CA ASP A 186 -4.63 5.51 -10.05
C ASP A 186 -5.11 5.41 -11.52
N THR A 187 -4.19 5.55 -12.48
CA THR A 187 -4.52 5.47 -13.91
C THR A 187 -4.98 4.07 -14.32
N ILE A 188 -4.32 3.03 -13.81
CA ILE A 188 -4.60 1.62 -14.15
C ILE A 188 -5.34 0.98 -12.99
N SER A 189 -6.65 1.15 -12.99
CA SER A 189 -7.57 0.42 -12.12
C SER A 189 -7.53 -1.09 -12.39
N LEU A 190 -8.12 -1.88 -11.48
CA LEU A 190 -8.28 -3.32 -11.70
C LEU A 190 -8.98 -3.57 -13.07
N PRO A 191 -8.43 -4.45 -13.94
CA PRO A 191 -8.90 -4.59 -15.31
C PRO A 191 -10.42 -4.77 -15.41
N LEU A 192 -11.01 -3.98 -16.31
CA LEU A 192 -12.44 -3.90 -16.50
C LEU A 192 -13.09 -5.21 -16.96
N VAL A 193 -12.38 -6.27 -17.33
CA VAL A 193 -13.02 -7.59 -17.57
C VAL A 193 -13.50 -8.25 -16.26
N TYR A 194 -12.93 -7.85 -15.12
CA TYR A 194 -13.50 -8.15 -13.80
C TYR A 194 -14.62 -7.17 -13.40
N THR A 195 -14.85 -6.10 -14.19
CA THR A 195 -15.78 -5.02 -13.84
C THR A 195 -16.69 -4.46 -14.97
N GLN A 196 -16.76 -5.01 -16.18
CA GLN A 196 -17.56 -4.52 -17.33
C GLN A 196 -17.87 -5.57 -18.41
N ILE A 197 -19.17 -5.71 -18.70
CA ILE A 197 -19.72 -5.76 -20.07
C ILE A 197 -20.52 -4.45 -20.26
N ASN A 198 -20.33 -3.82 -21.42
CA ASN A 198 -20.54 -2.41 -21.72
C ASN A 198 -22.00 -1.90 -21.84
N LEU A 199 -22.92 -2.36 -21.01
CA LEU A 199 -24.29 -1.81 -20.96
C LEU A 199 -24.81 -1.52 -19.56
N LEU A 200 -24.14 -1.99 -18.50
CA LEU A 200 -24.43 -1.61 -17.11
C LEU A 200 -23.12 -1.60 -16.32
N PRO A 201 -22.77 -0.55 -15.55
CA PRO A 201 -21.53 -0.44 -14.80
C PRO A 201 -21.50 -1.31 -13.53
N TYR A 202 -22.05 -2.52 -13.57
CA TYR A 202 -22.06 -3.44 -12.44
C TYR A 202 -20.87 -4.39 -12.55
N GLN A 203 -20.00 -4.33 -11.54
CA GLN A 203 -18.80 -5.15 -11.43
C GLN A 203 -19.19 -6.65 -11.44
N VAL A 204 -18.45 -7.53 -12.14
CA VAL A 204 -18.81 -8.95 -12.29
C VAL A 204 -18.97 -9.63 -10.92
N VAL A 205 -18.14 -9.23 -9.96
CA VAL A 205 -18.17 -9.71 -8.57
C VAL A 205 -19.44 -9.22 -7.86
N THR A 206 -19.75 -7.92 -7.94
CA THR A 206 -20.99 -7.34 -7.39
C THR A 206 -22.21 -7.99 -8.01
N LEU A 207 -22.22 -8.23 -9.32
CA LEU A 207 -23.32 -8.93 -10.01
C LEU A 207 -23.46 -10.36 -9.52
N ALA A 208 -22.36 -11.11 -9.34
CA ALA A 208 -22.39 -12.47 -8.82
C ALA A 208 -22.96 -12.52 -7.38
N VAL A 209 -22.49 -11.63 -6.50
CA VAL A 209 -22.98 -11.52 -5.11
C VAL A 209 -24.44 -11.09 -5.07
N TYR A 210 -24.84 -10.09 -5.86
CA TYR A 210 -26.21 -9.60 -5.90
C TYR A 210 -27.17 -10.60 -6.54
N SER A 211 -26.74 -11.32 -7.58
CA SER A 211 -27.54 -12.39 -8.19
C SER A 211 -27.70 -13.57 -7.24
N PHE A 212 -26.65 -13.93 -6.49
CA PHE A 212 -26.74 -14.94 -5.44
C PHE A 212 -27.74 -14.53 -4.35
N PHE A 213 -27.73 -13.27 -3.91
CA PHE A 213 -28.71 -12.82 -2.91
C PHE A 213 -30.12 -12.63 -3.46
N LEU A 214 -30.27 -12.20 -4.71
CA LEU A 214 -31.55 -12.16 -5.39
C LEU A 214 -32.15 -13.56 -5.49
N SER A 215 -31.36 -14.56 -5.89
CA SER A 215 -31.75 -15.96 -5.91
C SER A 215 -32.07 -16.47 -4.49
N SER A 216 -31.22 -16.17 -3.50
CA SER A 216 -31.42 -16.57 -2.10
C SER A 216 -32.71 -15.99 -1.52
N LEU A 217 -33.13 -14.81 -1.97
CA LEU A 217 -34.37 -14.19 -1.54
C LEU A 217 -35.60 -15.04 -1.91
N PHE A 218 -35.57 -15.77 -3.02
CA PHE A 218 -36.62 -16.71 -3.42
C PHE A 218 -36.36 -18.14 -2.91
N GLY A 219 -35.14 -18.65 -3.09
CA GLY A 219 -34.79 -20.04 -2.80
C GLY A 219 -34.60 -20.38 -1.32
N SER A 220 -34.39 -19.38 -0.46
CA SER A 220 -34.29 -19.58 1.00
C SER A 220 -35.58 -19.20 1.76
N GLN A 221 -36.72 -19.11 1.06
CA GLN A 221 -38.01 -18.94 1.74
C GLN A 221 -38.43 -20.26 2.40
N PHE A 222 -38.87 -20.18 3.65
CA PHE A 222 -39.53 -21.33 4.30
C PHE A 222 -40.84 -21.63 3.57
N LEU A 223 -40.99 -22.84 3.06
CA LEU A 223 -42.19 -23.33 2.37
C LEU A 223 -43.14 -24.05 3.35
N ASP A 224 -44.37 -24.33 2.92
CA ASP A 224 -45.34 -25.09 3.72
C ASP A 224 -44.81 -26.49 4.07
N PRO A 225 -44.55 -26.79 5.37
CA PRO A 225 -44.02 -28.08 5.80
C PRO A 225 -44.94 -29.27 5.48
N ASN A 226 -46.25 -29.01 5.32
CA ASN A 226 -47.24 -30.06 5.04
C ASN A 226 -47.09 -30.66 3.63
N GLN A 227 -46.39 -29.98 2.73
CA GLN A 227 -46.13 -30.48 1.37
C GLN A 227 -45.00 -31.51 1.32
N GLY A 228 -44.21 -31.65 2.39
CA GLY A 228 -43.15 -32.66 2.46
C GLY A 228 -42.00 -32.44 1.48
N TYR A 229 -41.69 -31.19 1.10
CA TYR A 229 -40.56 -30.90 0.23
C TYR A 229 -39.21 -31.25 0.90
N PRO A 230 -38.25 -31.82 0.14
CA PRO A 230 -36.92 -32.13 0.65
C PRO A 230 -36.19 -30.85 1.12
N LYS A 231 -35.37 -30.96 2.17
CA LYS A 231 -34.63 -29.84 2.81
C LYS A 231 -35.52 -28.74 3.45
N ASN A 232 -36.85 -28.81 3.39
CA ASN A 232 -37.80 -27.84 3.97
C ASN A 232 -38.66 -28.45 5.09
N TYR A 233 -38.01 -28.91 6.16
CA TYR A 233 -38.68 -29.63 7.27
C TYR A 233 -39.18 -28.72 8.41
N VAL A 234 -38.62 -27.51 8.52
CA VAL A 234 -38.86 -26.61 9.66
C VAL A 234 -39.07 -25.19 9.16
N ASP A 235 -40.06 -24.51 9.72
CA ASP A 235 -40.34 -23.10 9.45
C ASP A 235 -39.90 -22.26 10.66
N LEU A 236 -38.73 -21.62 10.56
CA LEU A 236 -38.16 -20.80 11.63
C LEU A 236 -38.64 -19.34 11.59
N TYR A 237 -39.50 -18.97 10.64
CA TYR A 237 -40.00 -17.61 10.35
C TYR A 237 -38.91 -16.59 9.95
N ILE A 238 -37.77 -16.56 10.65
CA ILE A 238 -36.60 -15.73 10.38
C ILE A 238 -35.46 -16.63 9.86
N PRO A 239 -34.92 -16.36 8.66
CA PRO A 239 -33.86 -17.18 8.07
C PRO A 239 -32.48 -16.77 8.63
N TRP A 240 -32.19 -17.12 9.89
CA TRP A 240 -30.96 -16.71 10.60
C TRP A 240 -29.67 -17.07 9.86
N PHE A 241 -29.58 -18.27 9.27
CA PHE A 241 -28.39 -18.68 8.53
C PHE A 241 -28.22 -17.94 7.19
N THR A 242 -29.31 -17.61 6.50
CA THR A 242 -29.27 -16.78 5.30
C THR A 242 -28.85 -15.35 5.64
N LEU A 243 -29.28 -14.81 6.79
CA LEU A 243 -28.79 -13.51 7.29
C LEU A 243 -27.30 -13.55 7.61
N LEU A 244 -26.80 -14.62 8.25
CA LEU A 244 -25.37 -14.78 8.49
C LEU A 244 -24.56 -14.86 7.19
N GLN A 245 -25.05 -15.64 6.20
CA GLN A 245 -24.46 -15.68 4.86
C GLN A 245 -24.47 -14.29 4.19
N PHE A 246 -25.55 -13.54 4.37
CA PHE A 246 -25.63 -12.14 3.91
C PHE A 246 -24.52 -11.28 4.50
N PHE A 247 -24.38 -11.26 5.83
CA PHE A 247 -23.31 -10.50 6.48
C PHE A 247 -21.92 -10.94 6.03
N PHE A 248 -21.71 -12.24 5.82
CA PHE A 248 -20.41 -12.75 5.38
C PHE A 248 -20.06 -12.30 3.96
N TYR A 249 -20.89 -12.59 2.94
CA TYR A 249 -20.53 -12.24 1.56
C TYR A 249 -20.66 -10.74 1.26
N MET A 250 -21.69 -10.05 1.79
CA MET A 250 -21.79 -8.61 1.63
C MET A 250 -20.70 -7.88 2.40
N GLY A 251 -20.39 -8.30 3.63
CA GLY A 251 -19.29 -7.74 4.40
C GLY A 251 -17.96 -7.93 3.68
N TRP A 252 -17.72 -9.13 3.13
CA TRP A 252 -16.49 -9.42 2.40
C TRP A 252 -16.39 -8.62 1.08
N LEU A 253 -17.49 -8.41 0.36
CA LEU A 253 -17.54 -7.49 -0.78
C LEU A 253 -17.27 -6.04 -0.35
N LYS A 254 -17.85 -5.59 0.77
CA LYS A 254 -17.67 -4.23 1.29
C LYS A 254 -16.23 -3.93 1.69
N VAL A 255 -15.54 -4.90 2.29
CA VAL A 255 -14.09 -4.78 2.56
C VAL A 255 -13.31 -4.46 1.28
N ALA A 256 -13.61 -5.17 0.18
CA ALA A 256 -12.94 -4.88 -1.09
C ALA A 256 -13.38 -3.54 -1.71
N GLU A 257 -14.63 -3.12 -1.54
CA GLU A 257 -15.10 -1.81 -2.03
C GLU A 257 -14.40 -0.65 -1.32
N THR A 258 -14.26 -0.69 0.01
CA THR A 258 -13.54 0.33 0.78
C THR A 258 -12.06 0.38 0.42
N LEU A 259 -11.40 -0.78 0.31
CA LEU A 259 -9.96 -0.84 0.01
C LEU A 259 -9.62 -0.58 -1.46
N LEU A 260 -10.63 -0.45 -2.34
CA LEU A 260 -10.43 -0.28 -3.79
C LEU A 260 -9.70 1.03 -4.10
N ASN A 261 -10.06 2.11 -3.40
CA ASN A 261 -9.43 3.42 -3.54
C ASN A 261 -9.01 3.96 -2.17
N PRO A 262 -7.81 3.62 -1.68
CA PRO A 262 -7.35 4.02 -0.35
C PRO A 262 -6.98 5.50 -0.21
N PHE A 263 -7.20 6.31 -1.25
CA PHE A 263 -6.95 7.75 -1.25
C PHE A 263 -8.26 8.57 -1.22
N GLY A 264 -9.38 7.89 -0.92
CA GLY A 264 -10.72 8.44 -0.85
C GLY A 264 -11.01 9.25 0.41
N GLU A 265 -12.24 9.12 0.92
CA GLU A 265 -12.73 9.84 2.09
C GLU A 265 -13.33 8.93 3.16
N ASP A 266 -13.10 7.62 3.06
CA ASP A 266 -13.58 6.63 4.02
C ASP A 266 -12.68 6.62 5.28
N ASP A 267 -13.22 6.14 6.41
CA ASP A 267 -12.54 6.15 7.72
C ASP A 267 -11.22 5.32 7.73
N ASP A 268 -11.11 4.32 6.86
CA ASP A 268 -9.95 3.42 6.75
C ASP A 268 -9.00 3.80 5.60
N ASP A 269 -9.25 4.93 4.93
CA ASP A 269 -8.36 5.45 3.87
C ASP A 269 -7.07 6.03 4.45
N PHE A 270 -6.06 6.21 3.60
CA PHE A 270 -4.77 6.75 4.03
C PHE A 270 -4.89 8.22 4.44
N GLU A 271 -4.33 8.55 5.60
CA GLU A 271 -4.27 9.90 6.19
C GLU A 271 -3.28 10.84 5.47
N VAL A 272 -3.47 11.05 4.17
CA VAL A 272 -2.51 11.74 3.30
C VAL A 272 -2.29 13.19 3.64
N ASN A 273 -3.28 13.88 4.22
CA ASN A 273 -3.11 15.26 4.68
C ASN A 273 -2.13 15.36 5.84
N TRP A 274 -2.19 14.43 6.79
CA TRP A 274 -1.20 14.34 7.87
C TRP A 274 0.19 14.01 7.31
N LEU A 275 0.28 13.08 6.35
CA LEU A 275 1.56 12.76 5.70
C LEU A 275 2.18 14.00 5.04
N ILE A 276 1.40 14.82 4.34
CA ILE A 276 1.88 16.07 3.72
C ILE A 276 2.50 16.99 4.77
N ASP A 277 1.79 17.22 5.89
CA ASP A 277 2.22 18.13 6.94
C ASP A 277 3.47 17.62 7.65
N ARG A 278 3.45 16.34 8.03
CA ARG A 278 4.59 15.64 8.64
C ARG A 278 5.81 15.70 7.74
N ASN A 279 5.64 15.41 6.45
CA ASN A 279 6.74 15.34 5.51
C ASN A 279 7.42 16.71 5.34
N LEU A 280 6.66 17.80 5.24
CA LEU A 280 7.24 19.14 5.16
C LEU A 280 7.98 19.53 6.43
N GLN A 281 7.36 19.31 7.60
CA GLN A 281 7.93 19.68 8.90
C GLN A 281 9.21 18.90 9.21
N VAL A 282 9.17 17.56 9.11
CA VAL A 282 10.31 16.69 9.38
C VAL A 282 11.44 16.94 8.37
N SER A 283 11.11 17.15 7.09
CA SER A 283 12.11 17.49 6.08
C SER A 283 12.91 18.74 6.46
N TYR A 284 12.23 19.80 6.92
CA TYR A 284 12.90 21.03 7.34
C TYR A 284 13.68 20.86 8.64
N LEU A 285 13.18 20.09 9.60
CA LEU A 285 13.91 19.80 10.83
C LEU A 285 15.26 19.12 10.54
N ILE A 286 15.27 18.10 9.68
CA ILE A 286 16.48 17.31 9.35
C ILE A 286 17.53 18.14 8.61
N VAL A 287 17.11 18.94 7.62
CA VAL A 287 18.05 19.63 6.73
C VAL A 287 18.45 21.04 7.19
N ASP A 288 17.80 21.54 8.24
CA ASP A 288 18.04 22.88 8.77
C ASP A 288 18.58 22.81 10.20
N GLU A 289 17.71 22.54 11.18
CA GLU A 289 18.08 22.54 12.60
C GLU A 289 19.10 21.45 12.92
N MET A 290 18.95 20.25 12.37
CA MET A 290 19.91 19.16 12.61
C MET A 290 21.18 19.24 11.74
N HIS A 291 21.32 20.24 10.87
CA HIS A 291 22.44 20.28 9.93
C HIS A 291 23.76 20.58 10.63
N ASN A 292 24.70 19.63 10.58
CA ASN A 292 25.99 19.68 11.30
C ASN A 292 25.84 19.84 12.83
N GLU A 293 24.65 19.60 13.37
CA GLU A 293 24.42 19.54 14.81
C GLU A 293 24.36 18.07 15.22
N HIS A 294 25.22 17.69 16.15
CA HIS A 294 25.16 16.41 16.83
C HIS A 294 25.56 16.61 18.30
N PRO A 295 25.07 15.76 19.21
CA PRO A 295 25.51 15.79 20.60
C PRO A 295 27.03 15.62 20.73
N GLU A 296 27.59 16.07 21.84
CA GLU A 296 29.00 15.84 22.16
C GLU A 296 29.32 14.35 22.15
N LEU A 297 30.46 14.00 21.55
CA LEU A 297 30.93 12.62 21.51
C LEU A 297 31.53 12.28 22.87
N ILE A 298 30.77 11.51 23.66
CA ILE A 298 31.18 10.97 24.95
C ILE A 298 31.38 9.46 24.85
N GLN A 299 32.25 8.92 25.71
CA GLN A 299 32.41 7.48 25.84
C GLN A 299 31.07 6.86 26.26
N ASP A 300 30.69 5.77 25.61
CA ASP A 300 29.48 5.05 25.98
C ASP A 300 29.67 4.26 27.29
N LYS A 301 28.58 3.73 27.83
CA LYS A 301 28.56 3.05 29.13
C LYS A 301 29.48 1.81 29.18
N TYR A 302 29.75 1.18 28.05
CA TYR A 302 30.51 -0.08 27.97
C TYR A 302 31.89 0.13 27.33
N TRP A 303 32.38 1.37 27.31
CA TRP A 303 33.60 1.76 26.58
C TRP A 303 34.85 0.93 26.92
N ASP A 304 35.03 0.57 28.20
CA ASP A 304 36.18 -0.21 28.66
C ASP A 304 35.95 -1.74 28.56
N GLU A 305 34.75 -2.18 28.16
CA GLU A 305 34.39 -3.58 27.98
C GLU A 305 34.52 -3.99 26.50
N CYS A 306 34.94 -5.23 26.22
CA CYS A 306 34.99 -5.72 24.84
C CYS A 306 33.58 -5.86 24.23
N PHE A 307 32.60 -6.21 25.05
CA PHE A 307 31.17 -6.24 24.74
C PHE A 307 30.37 -6.30 26.06
N PRO A 308 29.13 -5.77 26.11
CA PRO A 308 28.29 -5.88 27.29
C PRO A 308 27.88 -7.33 27.54
N GLN A 309 28.21 -7.88 28.72
CA GLN A 309 27.82 -9.26 29.08
C GLN A 309 26.31 -9.42 29.23
N GLU A 310 25.64 -8.41 29.79
CA GLU A 310 24.19 -8.39 29.93
C GLU A 310 23.66 -6.95 29.84
N ILE A 311 22.62 -6.75 29.03
CA ILE A 311 21.90 -5.48 28.98
C ILE A 311 20.77 -5.54 30.02
N PRO A 312 20.62 -4.53 30.89
CA PRO A 312 19.69 -4.59 32.01
C PRO A 312 18.22 -4.65 31.55
N TYR A 313 17.44 -5.47 32.25
CA TYR A 313 15.98 -5.55 32.13
C TYR A 313 15.30 -4.81 33.30
N THR A 314 14.14 -4.24 33.03
CA THR A 314 13.25 -3.77 34.11
C THR A 314 12.57 -4.98 34.77
N ILE A 315 12.06 -4.81 36.01
CA ILE A 315 11.34 -5.86 36.75
C ILE A 315 10.15 -6.42 35.93
N ALA A 316 9.38 -5.54 35.27
CA ALA A 316 8.25 -5.95 34.44
C ALA A 316 8.66 -6.75 33.19
N SER A 317 9.89 -6.57 32.72
CA SER A 317 10.44 -7.24 31.53
C SER A 317 11.28 -8.49 31.84
N GLU A 318 11.54 -8.79 33.11
CA GLU A 318 12.37 -9.93 33.52
C GLU A 318 11.85 -11.25 32.95
N GLN A 319 10.53 -11.44 32.94
CA GLN A 319 9.87 -12.62 32.35
C GLN A 319 10.12 -12.81 30.84
N PHE A 320 10.58 -11.78 30.14
CA PHE A 320 10.92 -11.85 28.71
C PHE A 320 12.42 -12.07 28.46
N LYS A 321 13.24 -12.13 29.52
CA LYS A 321 14.64 -12.47 29.38
C LYS A 321 14.74 -13.93 28.96
N SER A 322 15.31 -14.16 27.78
CA SER A 322 15.50 -15.49 27.20
C SER A 322 16.93 -15.67 26.75
N ASP A 323 17.40 -16.92 26.75
CA ASP A 323 18.69 -17.25 26.16
C ASP A 323 18.68 -17.02 24.64
N PRO A 324 19.85 -16.83 24.01
CA PRO A 324 19.96 -16.68 22.57
C PRO A 324 19.32 -17.87 21.84
N PRO A 325 18.51 -17.64 20.80
CA PRO A 325 17.87 -18.72 20.06
C PRO A 325 18.94 -19.61 19.42
N GLN A 326 18.87 -20.90 19.74
CA GLN A 326 19.73 -21.90 19.12
C GLN A 326 19.18 -22.27 17.74
N GLY A 327 20.08 -22.58 16.80
CA GLY A 327 19.67 -23.13 15.51
C GLY A 327 18.94 -24.46 15.72
N SER A 328 17.99 -24.80 14.83
CA SER A 328 17.20 -26.04 14.95
C SER A 328 18.03 -27.33 14.94
N ALA A 329 19.28 -27.24 14.47
CA ALA A 329 20.25 -28.32 14.42
C ALA A 329 21.29 -28.28 15.55
N ALA A 330 21.21 -27.34 16.51
CA ALA A 330 22.24 -27.14 17.54
C ALA A 330 22.47 -28.39 18.41
N ASP A 331 21.43 -29.20 18.60
CA ASP A 331 21.51 -30.47 19.34
C ASP A 331 21.94 -31.66 18.48
N ILE A 332 22.11 -31.49 17.16
CA ILE A 332 22.57 -32.56 16.27
C ILE A 332 24.06 -32.75 16.49
N LYS A 333 24.41 -33.80 17.24
CA LYS A 333 25.79 -34.26 17.40
C LYS A 333 26.10 -35.31 16.34
N VAL A 334 26.93 -34.96 15.37
CA VAL A 334 27.46 -35.93 14.39
C VAL A 334 28.48 -36.82 15.10
N PRO A 335 28.32 -38.16 15.11
CA PRO A 335 29.30 -39.09 15.66
C PRO A 335 30.70 -38.87 15.08
N GLU A 336 31.76 -39.03 15.88
CA GLU A 336 33.15 -38.74 15.45
C GLU A 336 33.56 -39.49 14.18
N ASP A 337 33.11 -40.73 14.00
CA ASP A 337 33.33 -41.56 12.82
C ASP A 337 32.68 -41.01 11.53
N GLN A 338 31.73 -40.09 11.67
CA GLN A 338 30.99 -39.47 10.57
C GLN A 338 31.37 -37.99 10.35
N GLN A 339 32.34 -37.47 11.11
CA GLN A 339 32.83 -36.10 10.96
C GLN A 339 33.93 -35.97 9.88
N GLU A 340 34.49 -37.08 9.40
CA GLU A 340 35.54 -37.06 8.39
C GLU A 340 35.06 -36.47 7.05
N LEU A 341 35.86 -35.56 6.49
CA LEU A 341 35.59 -34.97 5.18
C LEU A 341 35.92 -35.98 4.07
N LEU A 342 34.95 -36.22 3.18
CA LEU A 342 35.20 -37.02 1.98
C LEU A 342 36.25 -36.33 1.09
N PRO A 343 37.27 -37.06 0.60
CA PRO A 343 38.26 -36.48 -0.30
C PRO A 343 37.60 -36.01 -1.60
N THR A 344 37.78 -34.73 -1.93
CA THR A 344 37.36 -34.18 -3.22
C THR A 344 38.19 -34.80 -4.34
N LEU A 345 37.56 -35.56 -5.23
CA LEU A 345 38.17 -36.00 -6.48
C LEU A 345 38.48 -34.77 -7.34
N PHE A 346 39.68 -34.21 -7.22
CA PHE A 346 40.21 -33.33 -8.24
C PHE A 346 40.34 -34.16 -9.52
N LEU A 347 39.45 -33.92 -10.48
CA LEU A 347 39.58 -34.39 -11.86
C LEU A 347 40.99 -34.03 -12.34
N ASN A 348 41.83 -35.04 -12.53
CA ASN A 348 43.13 -34.94 -13.18
C ASN A 348 42.93 -34.36 -14.59
N ILE A 349 42.97 -33.04 -14.72
CA ILE A 349 43.16 -32.38 -16.00
C ILE A 349 44.58 -32.74 -16.43
N LYS A 350 44.70 -33.76 -17.29
CA LYS A 350 45.92 -34.02 -18.05
C LYS A 350 46.24 -32.78 -18.87
N ILE A 351 47.13 -31.94 -18.35
CA ILE A 351 47.79 -30.90 -19.15
C ILE A 351 48.66 -31.65 -20.16
N PHE A 352 48.16 -31.83 -21.38
CA PHE A 352 48.98 -32.19 -22.52
C PHE A 352 49.98 -31.04 -22.75
N LYS A 353 51.22 -31.22 -22.29
CA LYS A 353 52.35 -30.43 -22.77
C LYS A 353 52.52 -30.73 -24.26
N PHE A 354 52.14 -29.79 -25.12
CA PHE A 354 52.65 -29.75 -26.49
C PHE A 354 54.17 -29.55 -26.41
N VAL A 355 54.91 -30.54 -26.90
CA VAL A 355 56.36 -30.46 -27.10
C VAL A 355 56.61 -29.99 -28.53
N LYS A 356 57.27 -28.83 -28.63
CA LYS A 356 58.00 -28.21 -29.75
C LYS A 356 57.30 -28.05 -31.10
#